data_AF-A0A536C7C2-F1
#
_entry.id   AF-A0A536C7C2-F1
#
_cell.length_a   1.000
_cell.length_b   1.000
_cell.length_c   1.000
_cell.angle_alpha   90.00
_cell.angle_beta   90.00
_cell.angle_gamma   90.00
#
_symmetry.space_group_name_H-M   'P 1'
#
loop_
_entity.id
_entity.type
_entity.pdbx_description
1 polymer ?
#
loop_
_entity_poly.entity_id
_entity_poly.type
_entity_poly.pdbx_seq_one_letter_code
_entity_poly.pdbx_strand_id
1 'polypeptide(L)'
;MLIAPGHADPAVPSSPYRYLRWPENVTVATHEELRPYRYADVDIWTAGFMRSDVPEAPLRDFARREEGTHLLLLHASDMSQVPQDVTPYKPILPAQVQESGFRHALLGHYHDARTSESITYAGSPEPLGWNESGRHCTALLTIGDDATVQVLLEDINLRQFAQETIDVSGMTSLDHVRDAVMAMREEKQLDGGVIRATLVGERAPSLVLDPQALSKECSDGLAYLEFRDHSRVSHDLAAAAQEFTSRGEMVRKLVDHKQGSRQEEQAVGRALQLALDAFDE
;
A
#
# COMPACT_ATOMS: atom_id res chain seq x y z
N MET A 1 -6.12 15.81 -23.98
CA MET A 1 -6.04 15.34 -22.58
C MET A 1 -7.17 15.97 -21.80
N LEU A 2 -7.89 15.19 -21.00
CA LEU A 2 -8.96 15.66 -20.12
C LEU A 2 -8.56 15.42 -18.67
N ILE A 3 -8.70 16.43 -17.81
CA ILE A 3 -8.36 16.35 -16.38
C ILE A 3 -9.62 16.60 -15.55
N ALA A 4 -9.86 15.73 -14.57
CA ALA A 4 -10.86 15.90 -13.53
C ALA A 4 -10.16 16.29 -12.22
N PRO A 5 -10.25 17.56 -11.77
CA PRO A 5 -9.68 18.01 -10.49
C PRO A 5 -10.15 17.14 -9.32
N GLY A 6 -9.24 16.75 -8.43
CA GLY A 6 -9.49 15.91 -7.27
C GLY A 6 -9.76 16.68 -5.98
N HIS A 7 -10.05 15.94 -4.90
CA HIS A 7 -10.37 16.53 -3.60
C HIS A 7 -9.15 17.22 -2.94
N ALA A 8 -7.94 16.71 -3.20
CA ALA A 8 -6.67 17.23 -2.70
C ALA A 8 -6.18 18.46 -3.46
N ASP A 9 -6.67 18.67 -4.68
CA ASP A 9 -6.30 19.75 -5.59
C ASP A 9 -7.54 20.36 -6.27
N PRO A 10 -8.57 20.79 -5.52
CA PRO A 10 -9.80 21.27 -6.14
C PRO A 10 -9.54 22.47 -7.06
N ALA A 11 -10.35 22.64 -8.10
CA ALA A 11 -10.31 23.79 -8.99
C ALA A 11 -10.95 25.04 -8.36
N VAL A 12 -10.45 25.44 -7.18
CA VAL A 12 -10.73 26.73 -6.53
C VAL A 12 -10.11 27.89 -7.32
N PRO A 13 -10.52 29.16 -7.11
CA PRO A 13 -9.95 30.31 -7.83
C PRO A 13 -8.43 30.41 -7.79
N SER A 14 -7.81 30.01 -6.67
CA SER A 14 -6.35 29.98 -6.47
C SER A 14 -5.67 28.70 -6.93
N SER A 15 -6.37 27.80 -7.62
CA SER A 15 -5.82 26.52 -8.10
C SER A 15 -5.01 26.68 -9.38
N PRO A 16 -3.89 25.92 -9.57
CA PRO A 16 -3.14 25.89 -10.82
C PRO A 16 -4.03 25.62 -12.05
N TYR A 17 -5.14 24.90 -11.86
CA TYR A 17 -6.13 24.67 -12.90
C TYR A 17 -6.75 25.95 -13.49
N ARG A 18 -6.78 27.06 -12.75
CA ARG A 18 -7.45 28.31 -13.17
C ARG A 18 -6.50 29.46 -13.49
N TYR A 19 -5.38 29.59 -12.77
CA TYR A 19 -4.47 30.72 -12.98
C TYR A 19 -3.30 30.42 -13.92
N LEU A 20 -2.99 29.13 -14.19
CA LEU A 20 -2.00 28.77 -15.20
C LEU A 20 -2.64 28.71 -16.60
N ARG A 21 -1.83 29.00 -17.62
CA ARG A 21 -2.19 28.75 -19.01
C ARG A 21 -1.81 27.32 -19.36
N TRP A 22 -2.82 26.48 -19.55
CA TRP A 22 -2.64 25.12 -20.02
C TRP A 22 -2.45 25.08 -21.55
N PRO A 23 -1.68 24.11 -22.09
CA PRO A 23 -1.62 23.89 -23.52
C PRO A 23 -3.01 23.64 -24.13
N GLU A 24 -3.22 24.02 -25.40
CA GLU A 24 -4.53 23.92 -26.07
C GLU A 24 -5.08 22.49 -26.15
N ASN A 25 -4.22 21.48 -26.06
CA ASN A 25 -4.61 20.07 -26.05
C ASN A 25 -4.98 19.54 -24.65
N VAL A 26 -5.08 20.42 -23.64
CA VAL A 26 -5.48 20.08 -22.27
C VAL A 26 -6.78 20.77 -21.92
N THR A 27 -7.78 19.96 -21.60
CA THR A 27 -9.08 20.41 -21.11
C THR A 27 -9.19 20.04 -19.64
N VAL A 28 -9.46 21.03 -18.78
CA VAL A 28 -9.68 20.80 -17.35
C VAL A 28 -11.17 20.98 -17.05
N ALA A 29 -11.80 19.97 -16.44
CA ALA A 29 -13.20 20.01 -16.06
C ALA A 29 -13.43 20.87 -14.80
N THR A 30 -13.31 22.19 -14.94
CA THR A 30 -13.47 23.14 -13.83
C THR A 30 -14.94 23.47 -13.53
N HIS A 31 -15.78 22.44 -13.40
CA HIS A 31 -17.20 22.50 -13.06
C HIS A 31 -17.64 21.28 -12.24
N GLU A 32 -18.70 21.42 -11.44
CA GLU A 32 -19.18 20.37 -10.52
C GLU A 32 -20.15 19.39 -11.18
N GLU A 33 -20.88 19.84 -12.20
CA GLU A 33 -21.88 19.04 -12.90
C GLU A 33 -21.23 18.00 -13.82
N LEU A 34 -21.81 16.81 -13.90
CA LEU A 34 -21.33 15.79 -14.82
C LEU A 34 -21.65 16.19 -16.27
N ARG A 35 -20.63 16.44 -17.09
CA ARG A 35 -20.78 16.88 -18.49
C ARG A 35 -20.02 15.97 -19.46
N PRO A 36 -20.55 15.72 -20.67
CA PRO A 36 -19.88 14.91 -21.67
C PRO A 36 -18.82 15.70 -22.45
N TYR A 37 -17.74 15.01 -22.79
CA TYR A 37 -16.70 15.45 -23.71
C TYR A 37 -16.55 14.40 -24.80
N ARG A 38 -16.79 14.78 -26.05
CA ARG A 38 -16.78 13.86 -27.18
C ARG A 38 -15.36 13.59 -27.68
N TYR A 39 -15.02 12.32 -27.82
CA TYR A 39 -13.80 11.82 -28.45
C TYR A 39 -14.17 10.75 -29.46
N ALA A 40 -14.10 11.09 -30.76
CA ALA A 40 -14.63 10.25 -31.84
C ALA A 40 -16.09 9.84 -31.59
N ASP A 41 -16.36 8.55 -31.33
CA ASP A 41 -17.71 8.00 -31.06
C ASP A 41 -17.96 7.72 -29.57
N VAL A 42 -17.07 8.20 -28.70
CA VAL A 42 -17.12 7.98 -27.25
C VAL A 42 -17.35 9.29 -26.52
N ASP A 43 -18.31 9.31 -25.63
CA ASP A 43 -18.55 10.43 -24.71
C ASP A 43 -17.94 10.11 -23.35
N ILE A 44 -16.93 10.90 -22.95
CA ILE A 44 -16.33 10.85 -21.63
C ILE A 44 -17.03 11.87 -20.74
N TRP A 45 -17.76 11.38 -19.73
CA TRP A 45 -18.46 12.19 -18.76
C TRP A 45 -17.56 12.49 -17.58
N THR A 46 -17.43 13.76 -17.21
CA THR A 46 -16.55 14.15 -16.10
C THR A 46 -17.06 15.37 -15.36
N ALA A 47 -16.58 15.52 -14.11
CA ALA A 47 -16.81 16.62 -13.21
C ALA A 47 -15.61 16.77 -12.26
N GLY A 48 -15.19 17.99 -11.97
CA GLY A 48 -14.10 18.28 -11.03
C GLY A 48 -14.61 18.54 -9.61
N PHE A 49 -13.71 18.47 -8.63
CA PHE A 49 -13.93 19.07 -7.31
C PHE A 49 -13.65 20.58 -7.38
N MET A 50 -14.60 21.42 -6.96
CA MET A 50 -14.35 22.87 -6.84
C MET A 50 -14.09 23.31 -5.40
N ARG A 51 -14.16 22.37 -4.44
CA ARG A 51 -13.87 22.51 -3.01
C ARG A 51 -13.51 21.12 -2.44
N SER A 52 -12.77 21.04 -1.34
CA SER A 52 -12.27 19.76 -0.81
C SER A 52 -13.33 18.88 -0.13
N ASP A 53 -14.39 19.47 0.43
CA ASP A 53 -15.38 18.75 1.25
C ASP A 53 -16.75 18.64 0.55
N VAL A 54 -16.87 17.72 -0.41
CA VAL A 54 -18.14 17.50 -1.12
C VAL A 54 -18.55 16.03 -1.12
N PRO A 55 -19.45 15.60 -0.22
CA PRO A 55 -20.17 14.35 -0.36
C PRO A 55 -21.37 14.54 -1.29
N GLU A 56 -21.12 14.75 -2.58
CA GLU A 56 -22.16 14.70 -3.62
C GLU A 56 -22.03 13.37 -4.36
N ALA A 57 -23.11 12.62 -4.48
CA ALA A 57 -23.13 11.35 -5.20
C ALA A 57 -23.40 11.63 -6.69
N PRO A 58 -22.38 11.64 -7.57
CA PRO A 58 -22.50 12.18 -8.93
C PRO A 58 -23.49 11.43 -9.82
N LEU A 59 -23.84 10.18 -9.46
CA LEU A 59 -24.76 9.34 -10.21
C LEU A 59 -26.17 9.25 -9.59
N ARG A 60 -26.45 9.91 -8.46
CA ARG A 60 -27.74 9.77 -7.74
C ARG A 60 -28.95 10.10 -8.61
N ASP A 61 -28.88 11.22 -9.31
CA ASP A 61 -29.98 11.75 -10.15
C ASP A 61 -29.58 11.77 -11.63
N PHE A 62 -28.59 10.97 -12.02
CA PHE A 62 -28.09 10.94 -13.38
C PHE A 62 -29.08 10.20 -14.30
N ALA A 63 -29.51 10.88 -15.36
CA ALA A 63 -30.39 10.27 -16.36
C ALA A 63 -29.63 9.22 -17.17
N ARG A 64 -30.09 7.96 -17.09
CA ARG A 64 -29.51 6.83 -17.80
C ARG A 64 -29.28 7.14 -19.28
N ARG A 65 -28.12 6.71 -19.79
CA ARG A 65 -27.78 6.79 -21.20
C ARG A 65 -28.09 5.48 -21.93
N GLU A 66 -28.92 5.56 -22.97
CA GLU A 66 -29.35 4.41 -23.77
C GLU A 66 -28.51 4.20 -25.04
N GLU A 67 -28.13 5.30 -25.70
CA GLU A 67 -27.48 5.28 -27.02
C GLU A 67 -26.07 5.86 -26.97
N GLY A 68 -25.15 5.22 -27.70
CA GLY A 68 -23.74 5.61 -27.78
C GLY A 68 -22.87 4.93 -26.74
N THR A 69 -21.56 5.16 -26.85
CA THR A 69 -20.57 4.66 -25.88
C THR A 69 -20.24 5.75 -24.88
N HIS A 70 -20.54 5.47 -23.61
CA HIS A 70 -20.34 6.40 -22.51
C HIS A 70 -19.34 5.85 -21.50
N LEU A 71 -18.31 6.63 -21.19
CA LEU A 71 -17.36 6.37 -20.12
C LEU A 71 -17.48 7.44 -19.05
N LEU A 72 -17.18 7.07 -17.81
CA LEU A 72 -17.12 7.99 -16.68
C LEU A 72 -15.65 8.26 -16.34
N LEU A 73 -15.27 9.52 -16.13
CA LEU A 73 -13.95 9.93 -15.66
C LEU A 73 -14.11 10.85 -14.46
N LEU A 74 -13.75 10.37 -13.27
CA LEU A 74 -13.94 11.14 -12.03
C LEU A 74 -12.83 10.90 -11.02
N HIS A 75 -12.66 11.85 -10.12
CA HIS A 75 -12.02 11.57 -8.83
C HIS A 75 -13.13 11.19 -7.85
N ALA A 76 -13.17 9.95 -7.35
CA ALA A 76 -14.31 9.42 -6.60
C ALA A 76 -13.95 8.18 -5.77
N SER A 77 -14.74 7.93 -4.72
CA SER A 77 -14.65 6.76 -3.86
C SER A 77 -15.61 5.67 -4.33
N ASP A 78 -15.08 4.47 -4.57
CA ASP A 78 -15.88 3.26 -4.72
C ASP A 78 -16.39 2.83 -3.34
N MET A 79 -17.70 2.94 -3.14
CA MET A 79 -18.36 2.65 -1.87
C MET A 79 -18.21 1.19 -1.41
N SER A 80 -17.86 0.26 -2.29
CA SER A 80 -17.56 -1.13 -1.89
C SER A 80 -16.23 -1.25 -1.12
N GLN A 81 -15.38 -0.22 -1.16
CA GLN A 81 -14.03 -0.21 -0.59
C GLN A 81 -13.88 0.76 0.58
N VAL A 82 -14.88 1.62 0.81
CA VAL A 82 -14.84 2.64 1.87
C VAL A 82 -15.05 1.95 3.23
N PRO A 83 -14.12 2.07 4.19
CA PRO A 83 -14.32 1.55 5.54
C PRO A 83 -15.51 2.23 6.23
N GLN A 84 -16.15 1.53 7.17
CA GLN A 84 -17.41 1.94 7.81
C GLN A 84 -17.38 3.35 8.44
N ASP A 85 -16.20 3.81 8.91
CA ASP A 85 -16.03 5.10 9.59
C ASP A 85 -15.29 6.16 8.75
N VAL A 86 -15.14 5.93 7.44
CA VAL A 86 -14.47 6.87 6.53
C VAL A 86 -15.52 7.61 5.70
N THR A 87 -15.45 8.95 5.68
CA THR A 87 -16.32 9.76 4.82
C THR A 87 -15.83 9.66 3.37
N PRO A 88 -16.69 9.23 2.42
CA PRO A 88 -16.30 9.07 1.03
C PRO A 88 -16.29 10.40 0.27
N TYR A 89 -15.42 10.48 -0.74
CA TYR A 89 -15.37 11.58 -1.70
C TYR A 89 -16.12 11.20 -2.97
N LYS A 90 -17.14 11.99 -3.36
CA LYS A 90 -17.99 11.71 -4.53
C LYS A 90 -18.37 10.22 -4.65
N PRO A 91 -19.13 9.66 -3.69
CA PRO A 91 -19.35 8.23 -3.60
C PRO A 91 -20.03 7.65 -4.84
N ILE A 92 -19.49 6.53 -5.35
CA ILE A 92 -20.02 5.76 -6.48
C ILE A 92 -20.12 4.28 -6.08
N LEU A 93 -21.22 3.63 -6.44
CA LEU A 93 -21.32 2.17 -6.41
C LEU A 93 -21.03 1.58 -7.80
N PRO A 94 -20.32 0.44 -7.90
CA PRO A 94 -20.05 -0.23 -9.17
C PRO A 94 -21.31 -0.51 -10.01
N ALA A 95 -22.43 -0.86 -9.35
CA ALA A 95 -23.72 -1.09 -10.01
C ALA A 95 -24.30 0.18 -10.65
N GLN A 96 -24.16 1.35 -10.00
CA GLN A 96 -24.65 2.62 -10.51
C GLN A 96 -24.01 3.00 -11.84
N VAL A 97 -22.75 2.61 -12.07
CA VAL A 97 -22.04 2.85 -13.33
C VAL A 97 -22.81 2.19 -14.49
N GLN A 98 -23.12 0.90 -14.36
CA GLN A 98 -23.84 0.13 -15.38
C GLN A 98 -25.31 0.57 -15.50
N GLU A 99 -25.99 0.79 -14.38
CA GLU A 99 -27.39 1.24 -14.34
C GLU A 99 -27.57 2.62 -15.02
N SER A 100 -26.57 3.49 -14.89
CA SER A 100 -26.52 4.81 -15.55
C SER A 100 -26.20 4.74 -17.04
N GLY A 101 -25.88 3.57 -17.58
CA GLY A 101 -25.55 3.37 -19.00
C GLY A 101 -24.08 3.58 -19.35
N PHE A 102 -23.20 3.76 -18.37
CA PHE A 102 -21.75 3.80 -18.62
C PHE A 102 -21.21 2.39 -18.86
N ARG A 103 -20.31 2.26 -19.84
CA ARG A 103 -19.60 1.00 -20.11
C ARG A 103 -18.51 0.74 -19.09
N HIS A 104 -17.84 1.78 -18.64
CA HIS A 104 -16.78 1.69 -17.65
C HIS A 104 -16.50 3.05 -16.99
N ALA A 105 -16.00 3.04 -15.76
CA ALA A 105 -15.59 4.21 -15.02
C ALA A 105 -14.08 4.20 -14.75
N LEU A 106 -13.43 5.30 -15.13
CA LEU A 106 -12.05 5.63 -14.86
C LEU A 106 -12.00 6.55 -13.64
N LEU A 107 -11.59 5.99 -12.52
CA LEU A 107 -11.58 6.69 -11.25
C LEU A 107 -10.15 7.01 -10.78
N GLY A 108 -9.98 8.20 -10.22
CA GLY A 108 -8.86 8.57 -9.36
C GLY A 108 -9.34 8.67 -7.91
N HIS A 109 -8.43 8.51 -6.95
CA HIS A 109 -8.55 8.78 -5.50
C HIS A 109 -7.69 7.79 -4.73
N TYR A 110 -7.80 6.50 -5.07
CA TYR A 110 -6.96 5.45 -4.52
C TYR A 110 -5.63 5.34 -5.26
N HIS A 111 -4.56 5.14 -4.50
CA HIS A 111 -3.19 5.12 -5.03
C HIS A 111 -2.76 3.74 -5.54
N ASP A 112 -3.43 2.66 -5.11
CA ASP A 112 -3.23 1.33 -5.66
C ASP A 112 -4.10 1.11 -6.91
N ALA A 113 -3.45 0.67 -7.98
CA ALA A 113 -4.08 0.29 -9.22
C ALA A 113 -4.95 -0.96 -9.05
N ARG A 114 -6.16 -0.92 -9.60
CA ARG A 114 -7.12 -2.03 -9.59
C ARG A 114 -8.13 -1.87 -10.72
N THR A 115 -8.62 -2.98 -11.23
CA THR A 115 -9.67 -3.00 -12.25
C THR A 115 -10.72 -4.04 -11.85
N SER A 116 -11.98 -3.69 -12.08
CA SER A 116 -13.13 -4.59 -12.00
C SER A 116 -13.91 -4.51 -13.32
N GLU A 117 -15.09 -5.11 -13.37
CA GLU A 117 -15.96 -5.07 -14.56
C GLU A 117 -16.35 -3.63 -14.95
N SER A 118 -16.69 -2.79 -13.97
CA SER A 118 -17.23 -1.45 -14.22
C SER A 118 -16.35 -0.29 -13.76
N ILE A 119 -15.32 -0.54 -12.95
CA ILE A 119 -14.47 0.51 -12.37
C ILE A 119 -12.99 0.15 -12.52
N THR A 120 -12.18 1.12 -12.93
CA THR A 120 -10.72 1.07 -12.87
C THR A 120 -10.16 2.25 -12.10
N TYR A 121 -9.24 1.97 -11.19
CA TYR A 121 -8.28 2.94 -10.68
C TYR A 121 -6.90 2.61 -11.24
N ALA A 122 -6.23 3.59 -11.84
CA ALA A 122 -4.86 3.41 -12.31
C ALA A 122 -3.83 3.53 -11.16
N GLY A 123 -4.25 4.03 -9.99
CA GLY A 123 -3.36 4.35 -8.88
C GLY A 123 -2.65 5.70 -9.05
N SER A 124 -1.72 6.00 -8.15
CA SER A 124 -0.77 7.09 -8.33
C SER A 124 0.38 6.64 -9.25
N PRO A 125 1.10 7.58 -9.91
CA PRO A 125 2.25 7.21 -10.74
C PRO A 125 3.43 6.63 -9.96
N GLU A 126 3.62 7.07 -8.73
CA GLU A 126 4.63 6.58 -7.79
C GLU A 126 3.99 6.39 -6.41
N PRO A 127 4.47 5.42 -5.62
CA PRO A 127 4.10 5.30 -4.22
C PRO A 127 4.58 6.51 -3.42
N LEU A 128 3.71 7.02 -2.55
CA LEU A 128 4.00 8.16 -1.69
C LEU A 128 4.46 7.74 -0.28
N GLY A 129 4.31 6.46 0.08
CA GLY A 129 4.65 5.98 1.41
C GLY A 129 4.52 4.47 1.59
N TRP A 130 4.85 4.02 2.80
CA TRP A 130 4.92 2.60 3.16
C TRP A 130 3.60 1.82 3.04
N ASN A 131 2.47 2.52 3.06
CA ASN A 131 1.14 1.96 2.91
C ASN A 131 0.72 1.77 1.44
N GLU A 132 1.57 2.15 0.48
CA GLU A 132 1.31 2.05 -0.97
C GLU A 132 2.27 1.03 -1.58
N SER A 133 2.13 -0.23 -1.17
CA SER A 133 2.91 -1.36 -1.72
C SER A 133 2.19 -2.06 -2.87
N GLY A 134 1.07 -1.50 -3.35
CA GLY A 134 0.30 -2.02 -4.47
C GLY A 134 0.95 -1.69 -5.81
N ARG A 135 0.19 -1.93 -6.88
CA ARG A 135 0.61 -1.59 -8.24
C ARG A 135 0.34 -0.11 -8.52
N HIS A 136 1.21 0.53 -9.28
CA HIS A 136 1.12 1.93 -9.68
C HIS A 136 1.19 2.01 -11.20
N CYS A 137 0.06 2.29 -11.84
CA CYS A 137 -0.12 1.99 -13.26
C CYS A 137 -0.60 3.18 -14.08
N THR A 138 -0.52 3.00 -15.40
CA THR A 138 -1.46 3.61 -16.34
C THR A 138 -2.50 2.59 -16.78
N ALA A 139 -3.71 3.05 -17.08
CA ALA A 139 -4.76 2.22 -17.66
C ALA A 139 -4.92 2.53 -19.15
N LEU A 140 -4.66 1.54 -20.00
CA LEU A 140 -4.95 1.58 -21.43
C LEU A 140 -6.30 0.94 -21.69
N LEU A 141 -7.22 1.70 -22.29
CA LEU A 141 -8.56 1.24 -22.62
C LEU A 141 -8.69 1.01 -24.11
N THR A 142 -9.16 -0.18 -24.48
CA THR A 142 -9.56 -0.51 -25.84
C THR A 142 -11.08 -0.67 -25.88
N ILE A 143 -11.72 0.07 -26.77
CA ILE A 143 -13.17 0.06 -26.97
C ILE A 143 -13.44 -0.65 -28.30
N GLY A 144 -14.11 -1.79 -28.26
CA GLY A 144 -14.50 -2.54 -29.44
C GLY A 144 -15.68 -1.89 -30.19
N ASP A 145 -15.88 -2.30 -31.44
CA ASP A 145 -17.01 -1.85 -32.28
C ASP A 145 -18.38 -2.23 -31.67
N ASP A 146 -18.42 -3.28 -30.85
CA ASP A 146 -19.59 -3.71 -30.06
C ASP A 146 -19.72 -2.97 -28.71
N ALA A 147 -18.93 -1.91 -28.51
CA ALA A 147 -18.79 -1.13 -27.28
C ALA A 147 -18.30 -1.92 -26.06
N THR A 148 -17.66 -3.09 -26.27
CA THR A 148 -16.92 -3.77 -25.20
C THR A 148 -15.71 -2.95 -24.76
N VAL A 149 -15.42 -2.94 -23.46
CA VAL A 149 -14.28 -2.23 -22.90
C VAL A 149 -13.29 -3.26 -22.36
N GLN A 150 -12.07 -3.22 -22.88
CA GLN A 150 -10.93 -3.97 -22.35
C GLN A 150 -9.97 -3.00 -21.69
N VAL A 151 -9.50 -3.35 -20.49
CA VAL A 151 -8.58 -2.54 -19.70
C VAL A 151 -7.28 -3.30 -19.52
N LEU A 152 -6.17 -2.66 -19.87
CA LEU A 152 -4.81 -3.12 -19.56
C LEU A 152 -4.18 -2.16 -18.55
N LEU A 153 -3.76 -2.68 -17.40
CA LEU A 153 -2.99 -1.93 -16.41
C LEU A 153 -1.50 -2.21 -16.60
N GLU A 154 -0.73 -1.17 -16.92
CA GLU A 154 0.72 -1.23 -17.11
C GLU A 154 1.42 -0.50 -15.96
N ASP A 155 2.34 -1.17 -15.28
CA ASP A 155 3.10 -0.59 -14.17
C ASP A 155 4.06 0.48 -14.70
N ILE A 156 4.08 1.65 -14.05
CA ILE A 156 4.88 2.81 -14.47
C ILE A 156 5.80 3.37 -13.40
N ASN A 157 5.64 2.92 -12.15
CA ASN A 157 6.47 3.39 -11.05
C ASN A 157 7.93 2.95 -11.26
N LEU A 158 8.85 3.88 -11.00
CA LEU A 158 10.28 3.61 -10.98
C LEU A 158 10.71 2.89 -9.72
N ARG A 159 9.96 3.05 -8.62
CA ARG A 159 10.28 2.51 -7.30
C ARG A 159 9.11 1.73 -6.74
N GLN A 160 9.41 0.56 -6.18
CA GLN A 160 8.45 -0.23 -5.42
C GLN A 160 8.70 -0.03 -3.92
N PHE A 161 7.64 0.17 -3.15
CA PHE A 161 7.71 0.14 -1.69
C PHE A 161 7.36 -1.25 -1.19
N ALA A 162 8.21 -1.80 -0.33
CA ALA A 162 7.98 -3.12 0.27
C ALA A 162 8.23 -3.09 1.78
N GLN A 163 7.38 -3.81 2.52
CA GLN A 163 7.52 -4.03 3.95
C GLN A 163 7.61 -5.53 4.18
N GLU A 164 8.84 -6.02 4.38
CA GLU A 164 9.14 -7.44 4.40
C GLU A 164 9.54 -7.89 5.81
N THR A 165 9.31 -9.17 6.10
CA THR A 165 9.70 -9.80 7.36
C THR A 165 10.75 -10.86 7.07
N ILE A 166 11.88 -10.81 7.77
CA ILE A 166 12.99 -11.77 7.63
C ILE A 166 13.13 -12.51 8.95
N ASP A 167 12.94 -13.82 8.92
CA ASP A 167 13.17 -14.68 10.07
C ASP A 167 14.67 -14.97 10.21
N VAL A 168 15.26 -14.49 11.30
CA VAL A 168 16.69 -14.68 11.63
C VAL A 168 16.92 -15.86 12.58
N SER A 169 15.92 -16.72 12.77
CA SER A 169 16.01 -17.87 13.66
C SER A 169 17.16 -18.80 13.27
N GLY A 170 18.04 -19.08 14.23
CA GLY A 170 19.23 -19.92 14.03
C GLY A 170 20.37 -19.26 13.23
N MET A 171 20.24 -18.00 12.82
CA MET A 171 21.33 -17.28 12.18
C MET A 171 22.44 -16.95 13.18
N THR A 172 23.69 -17.10 12.74
CA THR A 172 24.89 -16.97 13.58
C THR A 172 25.84 -15.87 13.13
N SER A 173 25.65 -15.32 11.94
CA SER A 173 26.53 -14.33 11.31
C SER A 173 25.73 -13.29 10.50
N LEU A 174 26.34 -12.12 10.26
CA LEU A 174 25.75 -11.08 9.41
C LEU A 174 25.60 -11.57 7.96
N ASP A 175 26.47 -12.48 7.51
CA ASP A 175 26.40 -13.07 6.17
C ASP A 175 25.08 -13.80 5.92
N HIS A 176 24.56 -14.53 6.90
CA HIS A 176 23.23 -15.15 6.77
C HIS A 176 22.11 -14.12 6.59
N VAL A 177 22.21 -12.97 7.26
CA VAL A 177 21.23 -11.88 7.11
C VAL A 177 21.34 -11.25 5.73
N ARG A 178 22.56 -11.03 5.23
CA ARG A 178 22.81 -10.51 3.87
C ARG A 178 22.22 -11.45 2.81
N ASP A 179 22.47 -12.75 2.94
CA ASP A 179 21.95 -13.76 2.01
C ASP A 179 20.42 -13.80 2.02
N ALA A 180 19.80 -13.69 3.20
CA ALA A 180 18.34 -13.63 3.31
C ALA A 180 17.74 -12.36 2.68
N VAL A 181 18.41 -11.20 2.83
CA VAL A 181 17.99 -9.95 2.17
C VAL A 181 18.08 -10.08 0.66
N MET A 182 19.17 -10.65 0.14
CA MET A 182 19.35 -10.87 -1.31
C MET A 182 18.30 -11.84 -1.85
N ALA A 183 18.05 -12.96 -1.17
CA ALA A 183 17.03 -13.92 -1.56
C ALA A 183 15.62 -13.29 -1.59
N MET A 184 15.28 -12.51 -0.56
CA MET A 184 14.00 -11.79 -0.51
C MET A 184 13.86 -10.80 -1.68
N ARG A 185 14.92 -10.05 -2.00
CA ARG A 185 14.90 -9.09 -3.11
C ARG A 185 14.68 -9.78 -4.46
N GLU A 186 15.39 -10.87 -4.70
CA GLU A 186 15.27 -11.64 -5.96
C GLU A 186 13.90 -12.28 -6.09
N GLU A 187 13.39 -12.91 -5.02
CA GLU A 187 12.06 -13.53 -5.01
C GLU A 187 10.95 -12.52 -5.32
N LYS A 188 11.04 -11.33 -4.74
CA LYS A 188 10.02 -10.27 -4.86
C LYS A 188 10.26 -9.30 -6.01
N GLN A 189 11.37 -9.45 -6.75
CA GLN A 189 11.77 -8.56 -7.84
C GLN A 189 11.90 -7.08 -7.42
N LEU A 190 12.41 -6.82 -6.21
CA LEU A 190 12.46 -5.48 -5.60
C LEU A 190 13.73 -4.69 -5.95
N ASP A 191 14.29 -4.89 -7.14
CA ASP A 191 15.48 -4.17 -7.56
C ASP A 191 15.21 -2.67 -7.69
N GLY A 192 16.10 -1.86 -7.13
CA GLY A 192 15.91 -0.43 -7.02
C GLY A 192 14.76 -0.03 -6.08
N GLY A 193 14.21 -0.95 -5.28
CA GLY A 193 13.09 -0.69 -4.39
C GLY A 193 13.42 0.15 -3.16
N VAL A 194 12.36 0.54 -2.44
CA VAL A 194 12.37 1.19 -1.12
C VAL A 194 11.84 0.16 -0.12
N ILE A 195 12.72 -0.43 0.68
CA ILE A 195 12.39 -1.59 1.51
C ILE A 195 12.50 -1.25 2.99
N ARG A 196 11.50 -1.66 3.77
CA ARG A 196 11.59 -1.83 5.21
C ARG A 196 11.61 -3.31 5.53
N ALA A 197 12.72 -3.80 6.06
CA ALA A 197 12.86 -5.18 6.51
C ALA A 197 12.69 -5.25 8.04
N THR A 198 11.78 -6.10 8.51
CA THR A 198 11.60 -6.37 9.94
C THR A 198 12.23 -7.72 10.27
N LEU A 199 13.28 -7.71 11.09
CA LEU A 199 13.95 -8.92 11.55
C LEU A 199 13.17 -9.52 12.72
N VAL A 200 12.84 -10.81 12.64
CA VAL A 200 12.07 -11.54 13.66
C VAL A 200 12.71 -12.89 13.96
N GLY A 201 12.28 -13.58 15.01
CA GLY A 201 12.79 -14.92 15.36
C GLY A 201 13.93 -14.89 16.38
N GLU A 202 14.59 -16.03 16.57
CA GLU A 202 15.61 -16.25 17.61
C GLU A 202 17.01 -16.45 17.03
N ARG A 203 17.86 -15.41 17.11
CA ARG A 203 19.23 -15.43 16.57
C ARG A 203 20.24 -15.91 17.62
N ALA A 204 21.41 -16.38 17.18
CA ALA A 204 22.47 -16.73 18.11
C ALA A 204 22.99 -15.48 18.88
N PRO A 205 23.43 -15.62 20.14
CA PRO A 205 24.04 -14.52 20.90
C PRO A 205 25.24 -13.86 20.21
N SER A 206 25.96 -14.60 19.36
CA SER A 206 27.09 -14.07 18.57
C SER A 206 26.66 -13.11 17.47
N LEU A 207 25.39 -13.12 17.05
CA LEU A 207 24.86 -12.26 16.01
C LEU A 207 24.34 -10.96 16.60
N VAL A 208 25.22 -9.97 16.69
CA VAL A 208 24.85 -8.60 17.06
C VAL A 208 24.32 -7.89 15.82
N LEU A 209 23.07 -7.45 15.88
CA LEU A 209 22.40 -6.74 14.79
C LEU A 209 22.42 -5.24 15.07
N ASP A 210 23.02 -4.47 14.17
CA ASP A 210 22.86 -3.02 14.12
C ASP A 210 22.05 -2.67 12.86
N PRO A 211 20.77 -2.27 13.02
CA PRO A 211 19.92 -1.90 11.89
C PRO A 211 20.52 -0.83 10.98
N GLN A 212 21.28 0.13 11.51
CA GLN A 212 21.87 1.21 10.71
C GLN A 212 23.08 0.71 9.93
N ALA A 213 23.92 -0.15 10.53
CA ALA A 213 25.04 -0.77 9.83
C ALA A 213 24.54 -1.69 8.71
N LEU A 214 23.57 -2.56 9.01
CA LEU A 214 22.94 -3.45 8.03
C LEU A 214 22.30 -2.68 6.88
N SER A 215 21.62 -1.56 7.17
CA SER A 215 21.03 -0.72 6.12
C SER A 215 22.08 -0.21 5.14
N LYS A 216 23.25 0.21 5.63
CA LYS A 216 24.36 0.70 4.78
C LYS A 216 25.04 -0.42 4.00
N GLU A 217 25.20 -1.59 4.61
CA GLU A 217 25.89 -2.73 3.99
C GLU A 217 25.02 -3.43 2.95
N CYS A 218 23.72 -3.52 3.18
CA CYS A 218 22.77 -4.24 2.32
C CYS A 218 22.02 -3.36 1.30
N SER A 219 22.28 -2.04 1.26
CA SER A 219 21.55 -1.12 0.38
C SER A 219 21.94 -1.20 -1.10
N ASP A 220 22.98 -1.95 -1.46
CA ASP A 220 23.45 -1.97 -2.86
C ASP A 220 22.35 -2.47 -3.81
N GLY A 221 22.11 -1.71 -4.87
CA GLY A 221 21.01 -1.95 -5.81
C GLY A 221 19.61 -1.58 -5.30
N LEU A 222 19.46 -1.00 -4.10
CA LEU A 222 18.19 -0.45 -3.59
C LEU A 222 18.20 1.07 -3.60
N ALA A 223 17.03 1.69 -3.72
CA ALA A 223 16.90 3.13 -3.54
C ALA A 223 16.97 3.52 -2.06
N TYR A 224 16.43 2.65 -1.20
CA TYR A 224 16.48 2.81 0.25
C TYR A 224 16.22 1.46 0.92
N LEU A 225 16.92 1.20 2.02
CA LEU A 225 16.71 0.04 2.87
C LEU A 225 16.75 0.50 4.32
N GLU A 226 15.75 0.14 5.10
CA GLU A 226 15.78 0.27 6.55
C GLU A 226 15.46 -1.06 7.23
N PHE A 227 16.13 -1.31 8.36
CA PHE A 227 15.85 -2.45 9.22
C PHE A 227 15.11 -2.02 10.48
N ARG A 228 14.20 -2.89 10.93
CA ARG A 228 13.64 -2.89 12.29
C ARG A 228 13.98 -4.21 12.93
N ASP A 229 14.69 -4.20 14.04
CA ASP A 229 15.00 -5.43 14.77
C ASP A 229 13.94 -5.71 15.83
N HIS A 230 13.14 -6.74 15.60
CA HIS A 230 12.22 -7.35 16.57
C HIS A 230 12.63 -8.79 16.90
N SER A 231 13.86 -9.20 16.56
CA SER A 231 14.41 -10.51 16.86
C SER A 231 14.82 -10.62 18.33
N ARG A 232 15.05 -11.86 18.77
CA ARG A 232 15.44 -12.19 20.15
C ARG A 232 16.74 -12.97 20.15
N VAL A 233 17.49 -12.85 21.23
CA VAL A 233 18.68 -13.68 21.45
C VAL A 233 18.23 -15.06 21.91
N SER A 234 18.69 -16.10 21.24
CA SER A 234 18.46 -17.47 21.65
C SER A 234 19.31 -17.80 22.87
N HIS A 235 18.67 -18.36 23.90
CA HIS A 235 19.30 -18.72 25.17
C HIS A 235 19.24 -20.23 25.40
N ASP A 236 20.36 -20.85 25.77
CA ASP A 236 20.35 -22.24 26.23
C ASP A 236 19.79 -22.31 27.66
N LEU A 237 18.47 -22.46 27.76
CA LEU A 237 17.77 -22.53 29.03
C LEU A 237 18.20 -23.75 29.86
N ALA A 238 18.61 -24.85 29.22
CA ALA A 238 19.03 -26.05 29.93
C ALA A 238 20.39 -25.84 30.61
N ALA A 239 21.33 -25.20 29.91
CA ALA A 239 22.60 -24.78 30.50
C ALA A 239 22.39 -23.72 31.60
N ALA A 240 21.60 -22.69 31.33
CA ALA A 240 21.33 -21.63 32.30
C ALA A 240 20.65 -22.17 33.57
N ALA A 241 19.74 -23.13 33.44
CA ALA A 241 19.07 -23.77 34.58
C ALA A 241 20.03 -24.61 35.46
N GLN A 242 21.21 -25.00 34.97
CA GLN A 242 22.22 -25.71 35.75
C GLN A 242 23.13 -24.75 36.55
N GLU A 243 23.07 -23.45 36.28
CA GLU A 243 23.88 -22.46 36.98
C GLU A 243 23.42 -22.30 38.44
N PHE A 244 24.37 -22.35 39.37
CA PHE A 244 24.16 -22.02 40.78
C PHE A 244 24.27 -20.50 41.01
N THR A 245 23.47 -19.75 40.25
CA THR A 245 23.44 -18.28 40.25
C THR A 245 22.00 -17.77 40.38
N SER A 246 21.82 -16.47 40.64
CA SER A 246 20.50 -15.83 40.60
C SER A 246 19.83 -15.96 39.22
N ARG A 247 20.63 -15.90 38.14
CA ARG A 247 20.19 -16.16 36.77
C ARG A 247 19.65 -17.58 36.61
N GLY A 248 20.39 -18.60 37.06
CA GLY A 248 19.92 -19.99 37.00
C GLY A 248 18.70 -20.27 37.85
N GLU A 249 18.59 -19.68 39.04
CA GLU A 249 17.40 -19.80 39.90
C GLU A 249 16.15 -19.18 39.27
N MET A 250 16.31 -18.02 38.61
CA MET A 250 15.24 -17.38 37.86
C MET A 250 14.79 -18.24 36.68
N VAL A 251 15.72 -18.77 35.88
CA VAL A 251 15.41 -19.65 34.74
C VAL A 251 14.62 -20.87 35.20
N ARG A 252 15.07 -21.57 36.27
CA ARG A 252 14.34 -22.71 36.84
C ARG A 252 12.90 -22.35 37.22
N LYS A 253 12.72 -21.26 37.97
CA LYS A 253 11.38 -20.81 38.40
C LYS A 253 10.46 -20.47 37.23
N LEU A 254 10.97 -19.75 36.22
CA LEU A 254 10.16 -19.33 35.07
C LEU A 254 9.86 -20.49 34.11
N VAL A 255 10.79 -21.45 33.94
CA VAL A 255 10.56 -22.66 33.15
C VAL A 255 9.53 -23.58 33.82
N ASP A 256 9.55 -23.70 35.15
CA ASP A 256 8.54 -24.49 35.88
C ASP A 256 7.13 -23.88 35.78
N HIS A 257 7.02 -22.55 35.62
CA HIS A 257 5.75 -21.84 35.44
C HIS A 257 5.21 -21.87 34.01
N LYS A 258 5.92 -22.45 33.03
CA LYS A 258 5.46 -22.54 31.63
C LYS A 258 4.31 -23.54 31.41
N GLN A 259 3.78 -24.22 32.43
CA GLN A 259 2.73 -25.24 32.29
C GLN A 259 1.28 -24.66 32.25
N GLY A 260 1.12 -23.39 31.86
CA GLY A 260 -0.15 -22.67 31.85
C GLY A 260 -0.89 -22.68 30.51
N SER A 261 -1.88 -21.81 30.38
CA SER A 261 -2.56 -21.55 29.10
C SER A 261 -1.60 -20.96 28.04
N ARG A 262 -1.93 -21.07 26.74
CA ARG A 262 -1.11 -20.54 25.63
C ARG A 262 -0.74 -19.05 25.77
N GLN A 263 -1.60 -18.28 26.42
CA GLN A 263 -1.38 -16.86 26.68
C GLN A 263 -0.41 -16.63 27.85
N GLU A 264 -0.49 -17.45 28.90
CA GLU A 264 0.48 -17.48 30.00
C GLU A 264 1.85 -17.97 29.52
N GLU A 265 1.90 -18.99 28.67
CA GLU A 265 3.14 -19.49 28.06
C GLU A 265 3.88 -18.39 27.28
N GLN A 266 3.15 -17.57 26.51
CA GLN A 266 3.71 -16.43 25.79
C GLN A 266 4.20 -15.33 26.73
N ALA A 267 3.44 -15.02 27.79
CA ALA A 267 3.82 -14.02 28.78
C ALA A 267 5.08 -14.44 29.55
N VAL A 268 5.12 -15.70 30.01
CA VAL A 268 6.28 -16.29 30.71
C VAL A 268 7.49 -16.38 29.79
N GLY A 269 7.31 -16.78 28.53
CA GLY A 269 8.38 -16.78 27.54
C GLY A 269 8.98 -15.40 27.30
N ARG A 270 8.14 -14.35 27.23
CA ARG A 270 8.61 -12.97 27.08
C ARG A 270 9.30 -12.44 28.34
N ALA A 271 8.78 -12.76 29.53
CA ALA A 271 9.41 -12.39 30.79
C ALA A 271 10.78 -13.05 30.96
N LEU A 272 10.90 -14.33 30.62
CA LEU A 272 12.16 -15.07 30.64
C LEU A 272 13.20 -14.46 29.68
N GLN A 273 12.78 -14.10 28.47
CA GLN A 273 13.65 -13.43 27.50
C GLN A 273 14.20 -12.10 28.04
N LEU A 274 13.31 -11.20 28.45
CA LEU A 274 13.70 -9.87 28.96
C LEU A 274 14.64 -9.96 30.15
N ALA A 275 14.40 -10.95 31.03
CA ALA A 275 15.22 -11.13 32.20
C ALA A 275 16.60 -11.69 31.86
N LEU A 276 16.70 -12.60 30.88
CA LEU A 276 17.99 -13.11 30.39
C LEU A 276 18.79 -12.03 29.66
N ASP A 277 18.12 -11.25 28.80
CA ASP A 277 18.76 -10.14 28.08
C ASP A 277 19.32 -9.10 29.07
N ALA A 278 18.63 -8.82 30.18
CA ALA A 278 19.10 -7.91 31.23
C ALA A 278 20.30 -8.42 32.06
N PHE A 279 20.59 -9.72 32.04
CA PHE A 279 21.81 -10.27 32.67
C PHE A 279 23.03 -10.19 31.76
N ASP A 280 22.82 -10.04 30.46
CA ASP A 280 23.87 -10.06 29.43
C ASP A 280 24.24 -8.64 28.93
N GLU A 281 23.59 -7.59 29.44
CA GLU A 281 23.97 -6.16 29.34
C GLU A 281 25.05 -5.75 30.38
#